data_AF-A0A9X4ENI9-F1
#
_entry.id   AF-A0A9X4ENI9-F1
#
_cell.length_a   1.000
_cell.length_b   1.000
_cell.length_c   1.000
_cell.angle_alpha   90.00
_cell.angle_beta   90.00
_cell.angle_gamma   90.00
#
_symmetry.space_group_name_H-M   'P 1'
#
loop_
_entity.id
_entity.type
_entity.pdbx_description
1 polymer ?
#
loop_
_entity_poly.entity_id
_entity_poly.type
_entity_poly.pdbx_seq_one_letter_code
_entity_poly.pdbx_strand_id
1 'polypeptide(L)'
;MNKLSYEKSFERLIRNIKVEQKGKVVGVFAPRKEMKPTHFYITTGDTIVPSNSEVMLYIKIGDSIEKNKLDNNISIFRNDSLLKKTWIYKIPQKYREDTRFPKEWKDKWLDATIKK
;
A
#
# COMPACT_ATOMS: atom_id res chain seq x y z
N MET A 1 -6.45 14.99 -26.50
CA MET A 1 -5.82 14.04 -25.55
C MET A 1 -5.94 14.61 -24.14
N ASN A 2 -6.67 13.96 -23.23
CA ASN A 2 -6.76 14.40 -21.85
C ASN A 2 -5.45 14.10 -21.13
N LYS A 3 -4.73 15.14 -20.71
CA LYS A 3 -3.52 15.03 -19.91
C LYS A 3 -3.89 14.34 -18.58
N LEU A 4 -3.40 13.12 -18.37
CA LEU A 4 -3.54 12.40 -17.10
C LEU A 4 -2.89 13.26 -16.01
N SER A 5 -3.70 13.89 -15.16
CA SER A 5 -3.17 14.56 -13.97
C SER A 5 -2.99 13.52 -12.87
N TYR A 6 -1.81 13.55 -12.24
CA TYR A 6 -1.46 12.65 -11.12
C TYR A 6 -2.50 12.76 -9.99
N GLU A 7 -3.01 13.96 -9.74
CA GLU A 7 -4.00 14.24 -8.71
C GLU A 7 -5.40 13.69 -9.06
N LYS A 8 -5.86 13.88 -10.31
CA LYS A 8 -7.13 13.31 -10.80
C LYS A 8 -7.15 11.79 -10.79
N SER A 9 -5.97 11.18 -10.78
CA SER A 9 -5.85 9.73 -10.71
C SER A 9 -6.39 9.21 -9.37
N PHE A 10 -6.28 9.98 -8.27
CA PHE A 10 -6.71 9.59 -6.92
C PHE A 10 -8.22 9.39 -6.78
N GLU A 11 -9.00 9.88 -7.74
CA GLU A 11 -10.46 9.76 -7.78
C GLU A 11 -10.91 8.46 -8.48
N ARG A 12 -9.98 7.67 -9.03
CA ARG A 12 -10.32 6.44 -9.75
C ARG A 12 -10.64 5.29 -8.79
N LEU A 13 -11.91 4.88 -8.79
CA LEU A 13 -12.37 3.71 -8.07
C LEU A 13 -11.82 2.41 -8.69
N ILE A 14 -11.18 1.58 -7.87
CA ILE A 14 -10.73 0.24 -8.25
C ILE A 14 -11.70 -0.79 -7.66
N ARG A 15 -12.58 -1.34 -8.50
CA ARG A 15 -13.65 -2.30 -8.12
C ARG A 15 -13.17 -3.57 -7.42
N ASN A 16 -11.87 -3.87 -7.48
CA ASN A 16 -11.29 -5.11 -6.97
C ASN A 16 -10.62 -4.97 -5.59
N ILE A 17 -10.62 -3.78 -4.99
CA ILE A 17 -10.10 -3.57 -3.63
C ILE A 17 -11.28 -3.56 -2.66
N LYS A 18 -11.64 -4.73 -2.14
CA LYS A 18 -12.83 -4.89 -1.29
C LYS A 18 -12.55 -4.75 0.21
N VAL A 19 -11.29 -4.74 0.60
CA VAL A 19 -10.85 -4.73 2.00
C VAL A 19 -10.32 -3.34 2.35
N GLU A 20 -10.89 -2.79 3.42
CA GLU A 20 -10.40 -1.60 4.10
C GLU A 20 -9.26 -2.00 5.04
N GLN A 21 -8.23 -1.15 5.13
CA GLN A 21 -7.17 -1.31 6.12
C GLN A 21 -7.07 -0.05 6.96
N LYS A 22 -7.24 -0.21 8.27
CA LYS A 22 -7.06 0.85 9.26
C LYS A 22 -6.14 0.36 10.35
N GLY A 23 -5.13 1.15 10.68
CA GLY A 23 -4.22 0.78 11.75
C GLY A 23 -3.18 1.86 12.02
N LYS A 24 -2.37 1.65 13.05
CA LYS A 24 -1.23 2.53 13.36
C LYS A 24 0.06 1.88 12.89
N VAL A 25 1.02 2.68 12.43
CA VAL A 25 2.36 2.18 12.10
C VAL A 25 3.03 1.65 13.36
N VAL A 26 3.41 0.38 13.35
CA VAL A 26 4.10 -0.28 14.49
C VAL A 26 5.57 -0.57 14.21
N GLY A 27 5.99 -0.49 12.95
CA GLY A 27 7.38 -0.69 12.57
C GLY A 27 7.64 -0.39 11.10
N VAL A 28 8.91 -0.27 10.73
CA VAL A 28 9.38 -0.04 9.37
C VAL A 28 10.48 -1.04 9.02
N PHE A 29 10.58 -1.44 7.76
CA PHE A 29 11.62 -2.37 7.33
C PHE A 29 12.02 -2.18 5.87
N ALA A 30 13.11 -2.85 5.49
CA ALA A 30 13.58 -2.97 4.13
C ALA A 30 13.73 -4.46 3.74
N PRO A 31 13.42 -4.86 2.50
CA PRO A 31 13.60 -6.24 2.05
C PRO A 31 15.07 -6.67 1.96
N ARG A 32 16.01 -5.72 1.90
CA ARG A 32 17.45 -5.97 1.84
C ARG A 32 18.15 -5.23 2.97
N LYS A 33 19.18 -5.86 3.53
CA LYS A 33 19.88 -5.43 4.76
C LYS A 33 20.53 -4.04 4.65
N GLU A 34 20.99 -3.67 3.47
CA GLU A 34 21.70 -2.39 3.22
C GLU A 34 20.78 -1.29 2.66
N MET A 35 19.47 -1.56 2.56
CA MET A 35 18.51 -0.59 2.06
C MET A 35 17.87 0.19 3.21
N LYS A 36 17.59 1.47 2.95
CA LYS A 36 16.71 2.25 3.82
C LYS A 36 15.32 1.60 3.88
N PRO A 37 14.57 1.77 4.99
CA PRO A 37 13.21 1.28 5.06
C PRO A 37 12.37 1.75 3.88
N THR A 38 11.66 0.81 3.29
CA THR A 38 10.80 1.02 2.10
C THR A 38 9.37 0.57 2.36
N HIS A 39 9.15 -0.14 3.47
CA HIS A 39 7.90 -0.80 3.83
C HIS A 39 7.61 -0.53 5.30
N PHE A 40 6.34 -0.69 5.71
CA PHE A 40 5.95 -0.55 7.10
C PHE A 40 4.85 -1.54 7.51
N TYR A 41 4.80 -1.80 8.81
CA TYR A 41 3.80 -2.64 9.45
C TYR A 41 2.75 -1.78 10.13
N ILE A 42 1.50 -2.24 10.12
CA ILE A 42 0.43 -1.62 10.90
C ILE A 42 -0.12 -2.57 11.97
N THR A 43 -0.85 -2.02 12.95
CA THR A 43 -1.40 -2.74 14.11
C THR A 43 -2.28 -3.94 13.76
N THR A 44 -2.82 -4.03 12.54
CA THR A 44 -3.59 -5.19 12.08
C THR A 44 -2.72 -6.40 11.72
N GLY A 45 -1.39 -6.24 11.75
CA GLY A 45 -0.43 -7.22 11.24
C GLY A 45 -0.14 -7.08 9.75
N ASP A 46 -0.82 -6.17 9.05
CA ASP A 46 -0.60 -5.95 7.63
C ASP A 46 0.74 -5.25 7.37
N THR A 47 1.35 -5.64 6.25
CA THR A 47 2.51 -4.97 5.66
C THR A 47 2.07 -4.09 4.50
N ILE A 48 2.46 -2.82 4.52
CA ILE A 48 2.16 -1.86 3.47
C ILE A 48 3.41 -1.56 2.64
N VAL A 49 3.24 -1.61 1.32
CA VAL A 49 4.28 -1.32 0.33
C VAL A 49 3.89 -0.06 -0.46
N PRO A 50 4.38 1.13 -0.05
CA PRO A 50 4.09 2.36 -0.76
C PRO A 50 4.70 2.32 -2.17
N SER A 51 4.06 3.01 -3.12
CA SER A 51 4.54 3.04 -4.50
C SER A 51 5.82 3.85 -4.70
N ASN A 52 6.15 4.68 -3.72
CA ASN A 52 7.32 5.52 -3.68
C ASN A 52 7.96 5.42 -2.29
N SER A 53 9.25 5.08 -2.23
CA SER A 53 10.01 4.97 -0.99
C SER A 53 10.16 6.30 -0.24
N GLU A 54 10.00 7.44 -0.90
CA GLU A 54 10.03 8.77 -0.24
C GLU A 54 8.95 8.93 0.82
N VAL A 55 7.85 8.18 0.72
CA VAL A 55 6.80 8.13 1.76
C VAL A 55 7.40 7.79 3.12
N MET A 56 8.44 6.96 3.15
CA MET A 56 9.13 6.54 4.36
C MET A 56 9.91 7.66 5.05
N LEU A 57 10.19 8.77 4.36
CA LEU A 57 10.79 9.96 4.98
C LEU A 57 9.81 10.69 5.91
N TYR A 58 8.51 10.50 5.70
CA TYR A 58 7.46 11.19 6.43
C TYR A 58 6.82 10.32 7.51
N ILE A 59 6.82 9.00 7.33
CA ILE A 59 6.19 8.03 8.25
C ILE A 59 6.99 7.90 9.56
N LYS A 60 6.27 7.85 10.68
CA LYS A 60 6.79 7.50 12.00
C LYS A 60 5.93 6.42 12.65
N ILE A 61 6.52 5.66 13.56
CA ILE A 61 5.78 4.75 14.43
C ILE A 61 4.73 5.56 15.22
N GLY A 62 3.49 5.05 15.26
CA GLY A 62 2.35 5.71 15.86
C GLY A 62 1.45 6.48 14.89
N ASP A 63 1.92 6.79 13.68
CA ASP A 63 1.07 7.43 12.65
C ASP A 63 -0.11 6.52 12.29
N SER A 64 -1.28 7.12 12.10
CA SER A 64 -2.49 6.40 11.71
C SER A 64 -2.56 6.27 10.19
N ILE A 65 -3.08 5.14 9.74
CA ILE A 65 -3.14 4.76 8.33
C ILE A 65 -4.58 4.38 8.00
N GLU A 66 -5.11 4.93 6.91
CA GLU A 66 -6.41 4.58 6.38
C GLU A 66 -6.31 4.27 4.89
N LYS A 67 -6.77 3.08 4.54
CA LYS A 67 -7.00 2.66 3.17
C LYS A 67 -8.46 2.30 3.01
N ASN A 68 -9.19 3.15 2.31
CA ASN A 68 -10.60 2.91 2.02
C ASN A 68 -10.79 1.79 0.99
N LYS A 69 -11.90 1.06 1.13
CA LYS A 69 -12.38 0.14 0.10
C LYS A 69 -12.56 0.90 -1.22
N LEU A 70 -12.35 0.20 -2.33
CA LEU A 70 -12.49 0.69 -3.70
C LEU A 70 -11.54 1.83 -4.07
N ASP A 71 -10.61 2.19 -3.20
CA ASP A 71 -9.56 3.15 -3.47
C ASP A 71 -8.21 2.42 -3.60
N ASN A 72 -7.26 2.97 -4.34
CA ASN A 72 -5.90 2.46 -4.47
C ASN A 72 -4.83 3.36 -3.85
N ASN A 73 -5.25 4.43 -3.18
CA ASN A 73 -4.36 5.19 -2.33
C ASN A 73 -4.48 4.77 -0.86
N ILE A 74 -3.56 5.32 -0.08
CA ILE A 74 -3.52 5.25 1.37
C ILE A 74 -3.34 6.67 1.91
N SER A 75 -4.08 6.97 2.96
CA SER A 75 -4.01 8.22 3.71
C SER A 75 -3.23 7.97 4.99
N ILE A 76 -2.26 8.85 5.26
CA ILE A 76 -1.39 8.80 6.43
C ILE A 76 -1.71 10.01 7.28
N PHE A 77 -1.98 9.80 8.56
CA PHE A 77 -2.35 10.83 9.51
C PHE A 77 -1.39 10.87 10.68
N ARG A 78 -1.11 12.09 11.16
CA ARG A 78 -0.37 12.33 12.39
C ARG A 78 -1.16 13.30 13.25
N ASN A 79 -1.44 12.91 14.49
CA ASN A 79 -2.28 13.71 15.40
C ASN A 79 -3.58 14.15 14.72
N ASP A 80 -4.26 13.20 14.07
CA ASP A 80 -5.52 13.37 13.32
C ASP A 80 -5.48 14.32 12.11
N SER A 81 -4.30 14.86 11.78
CA SER A 81 -4.08 15.67 10.58
C SER A 81 -3.56 14.82 9.42
N LEU A 82 -4.14 15.00 8.22
CA LEU A 82 -3.68 14.32 7.02
C LEU A 82 -2.25 14.79 6.68
N LEU A 83 -1.29 13.88 6.81
CA LEU A 83 0.12 14.12 6.54
C LEU A 83 0.45 13.90 5.06
N LYS A 84 -0.03 12.79 4.50
CA LYS A 84 0.27 12.42 3.12
C LYS A 84 -0.79 11.47 2.57
N LYS A 85 -1.10 11.63 1.28
CA LYS A 85 -1.84 10.67 0.47
C LYS A 85 -0.90 10.10 -0.59
N THR A 86 -0.82 8.78 -0.70
CA THR A 86 0.08 8.12 -1.67
C THR A 86 -0.56 6.89 -2.27
N TRP A 87 -0.11 6.51 -3.45
CA TRP A 87 -0.48 5.23 -4.04
C TRP A 87 0.21 4.08 -3.30
N ILE A 88 -0.47 2.95 -3.23
CA ILE A 88 0.14 1.67 -2.88
C ILE A 88 0.33 0.84 -4.15
N TYR A 89 1.49 0.18 -4.27
CA TYR A 89 1.64 -0.86 -5.27
C TYR A 89 1.02 -2.13 -4.70
N LYS A 90 -0.11 -2.54 -5.27
CA LYS A 90 -0.56 -3.92 -5.19
C LYS A 90 -0.35 -4.53 -6.57
N ILE A 91 0.28 -5.71 -6.65
CA ILE A 91 0.38 -6.47 -7.90
C ILE A 91 -0.99 -7.14 -8.13
N PRO A 92 -1.75 -6.76 -9.19
CA PRO A 92 -3.01 -7.41 -9.51
C PRO A 92 -2.86 -8.93 -9.62
N GLN A 93 -3.87 -9.68 -9.16
CA GLN A 93 -3.86 -11.14 -9.17
C GLN A 93 -3.53 -11.74 -10.54
N LYS A 94 -4.10 -11.20 -11.64
CA LYS A 94 -3.79 -11.64 -13.01
C LYS A 94 -2.30 -11.60 -13.38
N TYR A 95 -1.52 -10.72 -12.74
CA TYR A 95 -0.08 -10.63 -12.96
C TYR A 95 0.70 -11.53 -11.99
N ARG A 96 0.12 -11.90 -10.83
CA ARG A 96 0.65 -12.94 -9.93
C ARG A 96 0.43 -14.35 -10.49
N GLU A 97 -0.65 -14.53 -11.25
CA GLU A 97 -1.00 -15.77 -11.94
C GLU A 97 -0.20 -16.01 -13.22
N ASP A 98 0.48 -14.99 -13.76
CA ASP A 98 1.39 -15.11 -14.90
C ASP A 98 2.45 -16.19 -14.62
N THR A 99 2.76 -17.01 -15.65
CA THR A 99 3.73 -18.10 -15.55
C THR A 99 5.15 -17.61 -15.30
N ARG A 100 5.45 -16.36 -15.68
CA ARG A 100 6.74 -15.70 -15.48
C ARG A 100 6.86 -15.06 -14.10
N PHE A 101 5.78 -14.97 -13.34
CA PHE A 101 5.83 -14.41 -11.98
C PHE A 101 6.58 -15.38 -11.05
N PRO A 102 7.60 -14.92 -10.30
CA PRO A 102 8.40 -15.79 -9.44
C PRO A 102 7.51 -16.59 -8.48
N LYS A 103 7.58 -17.93 -8.56
CA LYS A 103 6.74 -18.83 -7.75
C LYS A 103 6.87 -18.53 -6.26
N GLU A 104 8.09 -18.29 -5.81
CA GLU A 104 8.44 -17.96 -4.43
C GLU A 104 7.88 -16.61 -3.93
N TRP A 105 7.32 -15.78 -4.82
CA TRP A 105 6.69 -14.48 -4.49
C TRP A 105 5.16 -14.54 -4.56
N LYS A 106 4.58 -15.61 -5.13
CA LYS A 106 3.12 -15.76 -5.24
C LYS A 106 2.48 -15.79 -3.85
N ASP A 107 3.13 -16.47 -2.90
CA ASP A 107 2.63 -16.69 -1.55
C ASP A 107 3.16 -15.67 -0.52
N LYS A 108 4.09 -14.80 -0.91
CA LYS A 108 4.70 -13.77 -0.04
C LYS A 108 3.99 -12.41 -0.07
N TRP A 109 3.05 -12.23 -1.00
CA TRP A 109 2.26 -11.01 -1.12
C TRP A 109 0.88 -11.22 -0.51
N LEU A 110 0.45 -10.31 0.39
CA LEU A 110 -0.89 -10.32 0.98
C LEU A 110 -1.94 -10.50 -0.10
N ASP A 111 -2.63 -11.64 -0.05
CA ASP A 111 -3.69 -11.93 -0.98
C ASP A 111 -4.70 -10.80 -0.98
N ALA A 112 -5.01 -10.27 -2.16
CA ALA A 112 -6.33 -9.66 -2.34
C ALA A 112 -7.32 -10.80 -2.16
N THR A 113 -7.81 -10.99 -0.94
CA THR A 113 -8.89 -11.93 -0.62
C THR A 113 -10.02 -11.75 -1.62
N ILE A 114 -10.13 -12.69 -2.55
CA ILE A 114 -11.38 -13.01 -3.21
C ILE A 114 -12.11 -13.93 -2.23
N LYS A 115 -13.20 -13.44 -1.63
CA LYS A 115 -14.15 -14.32 -0.95
C LYS A 115 -14.77 -15.25 -2.01
N LYS A 116 -14.85 -16.53 -1.66
CA LYS A 116 -15.50 -17.64 -2.38
C LYS A 116 -16.80 -17.22 -3.07
#